data_AF-A0A916DSU2-F1
#
_entry.id   AF-A0A916DSU2-F1
#
_cell.length_a   1.000
_cell.length_b   1.000
_cell.length_c   1.000
_cell.angle_alpha   90.00
_cell.angle_beta   90.00
_cell.angle_gamma   90.00
#
_symmetry.space_group_name_H-M   'P 1'
#
loop_
_entity.id
_entity.type
_entity.pdbx_description
1 polymer ?
#
loop_
_entity_poly.entity_id
_entity_poly.type
_entity_poly.pdbx_seq_one_letter_code
_entity_poly.pdbx_strand_id
1 'polypeptide(L)'
;MQALEQQYGNALKHKKFAELIQLQKEIVERHGNKGILYLLQQQLSGQICFLTAINDKTCPWFVHKDLPLEVFIDTIWAPVQNQLPLFLTLLKERCQHILVVKQDTEWQLVYFVELLLEDQTPFFAFYNGAAPLSDEAAKERPNITAQYQQHLGLFYQVHNGFGELNRESVLPLDELTKIKCEGVLYLRFFDFVSPARQCIKMEDLAQKNPISYDYDRGNIRSYYPFWNFLDERLALMDEE
;
A
#
# COMPACT_ATOMS: atom_id res chain seq x y z
N MET A 1 17.09 -9.94 -32.83
CA MET A 1 18.02 -9.17 -31.96
C MET A 1 17.29 -8.52 -30.78
N GLN A 2 16.19 -7.78 -30.99
CA GLN A 2 15.41 -7.17 -29.89
C GLN A 2 14.97 -8.15 -28.77
N ALA A 3 14.58 -9.39 -29.09
CA ALA A 3 14.19 -10.38 -28.08
C ALA A 3 15.35 -10.86 -27.18
N LEU A 4 16.57 -10.93 -27.72
CA LEU A 4 17.78 -11.35 -26.97
C LEU A 4 18.31 -10.21 -26.10
N GLU A 5 18.25 -8.96 -26.57
CA GLU A 5 18.58 -7.79 -25.75
C GLU A 5 17.59 -7.58 -24.61
N GLN A 6 16.30 -7.86 -24.85
CA GLN A 6 15.28 -7.79 -23.82
C GLN A 6 15.41 -8.93 -22.81
N GLN A 7 15.70 -10.15 -23.24
CA GLN A 7 16.01 -11.28 -22.35
C GLN A 7 17.30 -11.05 -21.54
N TYR A 8 18.36 -10.54 -22.16
CA TYR A 8 19.61 -10.24 -21.46
C TYR A 8 19.46 -9.07 -20.49
N GLY A 9 18.72 -8.01 -20.88
CA GLY A 9 18.38 -6.89 -20.02
C GLY A 9 17.51 -7.29 -18.83
N ASN A 10 16.55 -8.20 -19.05
CA ASN A 10 15.73 -8.77 -17.98
C ASN A 10 16.58 -9.65 -17.06
N ALA A 11 17.41 -10.56 -17.59
CA ALA A 11 18.31 -11.39 -16.79
C ALA A 11 19.29 -10.56 -15.95
N LEU A 12 19.81 -9.45 -16.49
CA LEU A 12 20.68 -8.54 -15.76
C LEU A 12 19.93 -7.76 -14.67
N LYS A 13 18.66 -7.39 -14.92
CA LYS A 13 17.78 -6.79 -13.90
C LYS A 13 17.47 -7.79 -12.79
N HIS A 14 17.09 -9.02 -13.12
CA HIS A 14 16.82 -10.08 -12.13
C HIS A 14 18.07 -10.39 -11.29
N LYS A 15 19.24 -10.48 -11.92
CA LYS A 15 20.50 -10.69 -11.19
C LYS A 15 20.78 -9.55 -10.21
N LYS A 16 20.66 -8.29 -10.65
CA LYS A 16 20.84 -7.12 -9.77
C LYS A 16 19.79 -7.08 -8.66
N PHE A 17 18.55 -7.48 -8.96
CA PHE A 17 17.47 -7.54 -7.98
C PHE A 17 17.75 -8.60 -6.92
N ALA A 18 18.17 -9.80 -7.31
CA ALA A 18 18.57 -10.87 -6.38
C ALA A 18 19.78 -10.46 -5.51
N GLU A 19 20.78 -9.80 -6.10
CA GLU A 19 21.93 -9.25 -5.35
C GLU A 19 21.50 -8.19 -4.33
N LEU A 20 20.56 -7.31 -4.69
CA LEU A 20 20.01 -6.30 -3.78
C LEU A 20 19.21 -6.92 -2.64
N ILE A 21 18.37 -7.92 -2.94
CA ILE A 21 17.61 -8.69 -1.94
C ILE A 21 18.55 -9.36 -0.95
N GLN A 22 19.58 -10.05 -1.45
CA GLN A 22 20.55 -10.73 -0.60
C GLN A 22 21.27 -9.74 0.32
N LEU A 23 21.66 -8.57 -0.21
CA LEU A 23 22.28 -7.51 0.58
C LEU A 23 21.35 -6.97 1.67
N GLN A 24 20.07 -6.72 1.35
CA GLN A 24 19.09 -6.26 2.32
C GLN A 24 18.91 -7.28 3.45
N LYS A 25 18.78 -8.55 3.10
CA LYS A 25 18.68 -9.65 4.06
C LYS A 25 19.91 -9.73 4.96
N GLU A 26 21.11 -9.68 4.40
CA GLU A 26 22.37 -9.66 5.17
C GLU A 26 22.46 -8.47 6.13
N ILE A 27 22.00 -7.29 5.71
CA ILE A 27 21.95 -6.10 6.57
C ILE A 27 21.04 -6.35 7.78
N VAL A 28 19.84 -6.90 7.56
CA VAL A 28 18.88 -7.19 8.61
C VAL A 28 19.39 -8.31 9.54
N GLU A 29 19.92 -9.39 8.99
CA GLU A 29 20.46 -10.51 9.78
C GLU A 29 21.65 -10.10 10.65
N ARG A 30 22.54 -9.25 10.11
CA ARG A 30 23.75 -8.81 10.83
C ARG A 30 23.48 -7.70 11.84
N HIS A 31 22.53 -6.80 11.55
CA HIS A 31 22.33 -5.58 12.33
C HIS A 31 20.97 -5.48 13.03
N GLY A 32 20.08 -6.45 12.84
CA GLY A 32 18.74 -6.51 13.41
C GLY A 32 17.95 -5.23 13.18
N ASN A 33 17.32 -4.72 14.24
CA ASN A 33 16.53 -3.49 14.23
C ASN A 33 17.28 -2.28 13.65
N LYS A 34 18.60 -2.17 13.83
CA LYS A 34 19.39 -1.07 13.25
C LYS A 34 19.50 -1.20 11.73
N GLY A 35 19.58 -2.43 11.21
CA GLY A 35 19.57 -2.71 9.78
C GLY A 35 18.24 -2.31 9.14
N ILE A 36 17.11 -2.65 9.78
CA ILE A 36 15.77 -2.28 9.31
C ILE A 36 15.63 -0.75 9.21
N LEU A 37 16.01 -0.03 10.28
CA LEU A 37 15.97 1.44 10.27
C LEU A 37 16.85 2.03 9.17
N TYR A 38 18.07 1.50 9.00
CA TYR A 38 18.97 1.94 7.95
C TYR A 38 18.35 1.78 6.56
N LEU A 39 17.74 0.62 6.27
CA LEU A 39 17.09 0.35 4.99
C LEU A 39 15.92 1.29 4.73
N LEU A 40 15.05 1.51 5.73
CA LEU A 40 13.92 2.41 5.59
C LEU A 40 14.38 3.87 5.38
N GLN A 41 15.45 4.29 6.06
CA GLN A 41 16.07 5.62 5.89
C GLN A 41 16.66 5.84 4.49
N GLN A 42 16.97 4.78 3.73
CA GLN A 42 17.37 4.93 2.32
C GLN A 42 16.18 5.24 1.41
N GLN A 43 14.95 4.93 1.82
CA GLN A 43 13.74 5.08 1.01
C GLN A 43 12.91 6.30 1.44
N LEU A 44 12.91 6.62 2.73
CA LEU A 44 12.12 7.70 3.30
C LEU A 44 12.98 8.66 4.11
N SER A 45 12.67 9.95 4.00
CA SER A 45 13.14 10.98 4.92
C SER A 45 12.27 11.06 6.18
N GLY A 46 12.75 11.78 7.19
CA GLY A 46 11.98 12.09 8.39
C GLY A 46 12.48 11.38 9.65
N GLN A 47 11.73 11.53 10.74
CA GLN A 47 12.04 10.85 12.00
C GLN A 47 11.42 9.46 11.96
N ILE A 48 12.29 8.44 11.97
CA ILE A 48 11.91 7.04 11.84
C ILE A 48 12.20 6.30 13.14
N CYS A 49 11.22 5.59 13.66
CA CYS A 49 11.41 4.67 14.78
C CYS A 49 10.44 3.49 14.72
N PHE A 50 10.73 2.45 15.50
CA PHE A 50 9.75 1.40 15.75
C PHE A 50 8.56 1.97 16.51
N LEU A 51 7.35 1.50 16.20
CA LEU A 51 6.13 1.97 16.85
C LEU A 51 6.23 1.84 18.37
N THR A 52 6.76 0.73 18.90
CA THR A 52 6.93 0.51 20.34
C THR A 52 7.82 1.54 21.03
N ALA A 53 8.71 2.19 20.27
CA ALA A 53 9.66 3.20 20.76
C ALA A 53 9.16 4.65 20.60
N ILE A 54 7.96 4.87 20.05
CA ILE A 54 7.44 6.23 19.87
C ILE A 54 7.04 6.87 21.21
N ASN A 55 7.45 8.13 21.39
CA ASN A 55 7.09 8.95 22.56
C ASN A 55 6.23 10.16 22.20
N ASP A 56 6.06 10.46 20.91
CA ASP A 56 5.23 11.57 20.43
C ASP A 56 3.75 11.18 20.41
N LYS A 57 2.98 11.81 21.30
CA LYS A 57 1.54 11.57 21.46
C LYS A 57 0.69 12.13 20.31
N THR A 58 1.28 12.89 19.39
CA THR A 58 0.59 13.36 18.18
C THR A 58 0.48 12.29 17.10
N CYS A 59 1.20 11.17 17.25
CA CYS A 59 1.06 10.03 16.34
C CYS A 59 -0.33 9.38 16.49
N PRO A 60 -1.07 9.17 15.39
CA PRO A 60 -2.42 8.57 15.43
C PRO A 60 -2.45 7.20 16.10
N TRP A 61 -1.35 6.44 16.01
CA TRP A 61 -1.25 5.08 16.51
C TRP A 61 -0.60 4.98 17.89
N PHE A 62 -0.31 6.12 18.55
CA PHE A 62 0.40 6.16 19.84
C PHE A 62 -0.29 5.31 20.92
N VAL A 63 -1.62 5.36 21.00
CA VAL A 63 -2.41 4.64 22.02
C VAL A 63 -2.37 3.12 21.83
N HIS A 64 -1.94 2.64 20.67
CA HIS A 64 -1.86 1.22 20.31
C HIS A 64 -0.41 0.70 20.30
N LYS A 65 0.57 1.54 20.62
CA LYS A 65 2.00 1.23 20.40
C LYS A 65 2.54 0.02 21.17
N ASP A 66 1.87 -0.36 22.26
CA ASP A 66 2.28 -1.47 23.13
C ASP A 66 1.45 -2.74 22.89
N LEU A 67 0.56 -2.75 21.90
CA LEU A 67 -0.20 -3.94 21.52
C LEU A 67 0.72 -4.97 20.85
N PRO A 68 0.48 -6.29 21.05
CA PRO A 68 1.08 -7.33 20.22
C PRO A 68 0.79 -7.10 18.74
N LEU A 69 1.70 -7.50 17.86
CA LEU A 69 1.65 -7.17 16.44
C LEU A 69 0.34 -7.56 15.75
N GLU A 70 -0.10 -8.81 15.90
CA GLU A 70 -1.35 -9.29 15.30
C GLU A 70 -2.56 -8.50 15.82
N VAL A 71 -2.60 -8.25 17.14
CA VAL A 71 -3.67 -7.47 17.79
C VAL A 71 -3.67 -6.03 17.31
N PHE A 72 -2.49 -5.44 17.11
CA PHE A 72 -2.35 -4.11 16.54
C PHE A 72 -2.93 -4.07 15.12
N ILE A 73 -2.56 -5.03 14.26
CA ILE A 73 -3.07 -5.11 12.88
C ILE A 73 -4.60 -5.24 12.89
N ASP A 74 -5.15 -6.17 13.67
CA ASP A 74 -6.61 -6.32 13.81
C ASP A 74 -7.28 -5.03 14.31
N THR A 75 -6.64 -4.31 15.23
CA THR A 75 -7.18 -3.06 15.78
C THR A 75 -7.21 -1.95 14.73
N ILE A 76 -6.11 -1.75 14.00
CA ILE A 76 -6.00 -0.68 12.99
C ILE A 76 -6.93 -0.96 11.81
N TRP A 77 -6.99 -2.21 11.36
CA TRP A 77 -7.77 -2.61 10.19
C TRP A 77 -9.22 -3.01 10.49
N ALA A 78 -9.66 -2.93 11.76
CA ALA A 78 -11.02 -3.27 12.19
C ALA A 78 -12.15 -2.68 11.31
N PRO A 79 -12.07 -1.41 10.83
CA PRO A 79 -13.12 -0.84 9.99
C PRO A 79 -13.38 -1.61 8.68
N VAL A 80 -12.36 -2.27 8.12
CA VAL A 80 -12.41 -2.96 6.83
C VAL A 80 -12.06 -4.44 6.92
N GLN A 81 -11.90 -5.00 8.13
CA GLN A 81 -11.35 -6.36 8.30
C GLN A 81 -12.10 -7.44 7.52
N ASN A 82 -13.43 -7.32 7.45
CA ASN A 82 -14.28 -8.29 6.74
C ASN A 82 -14.29 -8.09 5.22
N GLN A 83 -13.71 -6.99 4.73
CA GLN A 83 -13.61 -6.66 3.31
C GLN A 83 -12.25 -7.05 2.72
N LEU A 84 -11.23 -7.24 3.58
CA LEU A 84 -9.85 -7.55 3.17
C LEU A 84 -9.31 -8.84 3.84
N PRO A 85 -10.05 -9.96 3.85
CA PRO A 85 -9.65 -11.16 4.58
C PRO A 85 -8.34 -11.80 4.07
N LEU A 86 -8.08 -11.83 2.77
CA LEU A 86 -6.87 -12.45 2.21
C LEU A 86 -5.64 -11.62 2.56
N PHE A 87 -5.70 -10.32 2.28
CA PHE A 87 -4.63 -9.37 2.55
C PHE A 87 -4.28 -9.34 4.04
N LEU A 88 -5.27 -9.23 4.93
CA LEU A 88 -5.00 -9.14 6.37
C LEU A 88 -4.49 -10.43 6.97
N THR A 89 -4.87 -11.59 6.40
CA THR A 89 -4.27 -12.86 6.80
C THR A 89 -2.77 -12.86 6.49
N LEU A 90 -2.40 -12.53 5.24
CA LEU A 90 -1.00 -12.47 4.82
C LEU A 90 -0.19 -11.41 5.57
N LEU A 91 -0.75 -10.21 5.74
CA LEU A 91 -0.08 -9.14 6.47
C LEU A 91 0.22 -9.55 7.91
N LYS A 92 -0.71 -10.23 8.60
CA LYS A 92 -0.48 -10.71 9.96
C LYS A 92 0.56 -11.82 10.03
N GLU A 93 0.53 -12.75 9.10
CA GLU A 93 1.49 -13.86 9.06
C GLU A 93 2.92 -13.38 8.76
N ARG A 94 3.06 -12.32 7.96
CA ARG A 94 4.34 -11.94 7.35
C ARG A 94 4.93 -10.65 7.88
N CYS A 95 4.13 -9.78 8.48
CA CYS A 95 4.65 -8.57 9.12
C CYS A 95 5.54 -8.96 10.30
N GLN A 96 6.76 -8.45 10.30
CA GLN A 96 7.74 -8.71 11.36
C GLN A 96 7.80 -7.54 12.34
N HIS A 97 7.68 -6.32 11.83
CA HIS A 97 7.77 -5.10 12.62
C HIS A 97 6.88 -3.98 12.08
N ILE A 98 6.45 -3.10 12.98
CA ILE A 98 5.78 -1.86 12.63
C ILE A 98 6.65 -0.68 13.05
N LEU A 99 6.85 0.22 12.09
CA LEU A 99 7.59 1.45 12.23
C LEU A 99 6.65 2.62 11.99
N VAL A 100 7.08 3.79 12.44
CA VAL A 100 6.41 5.05 12.21
C VAL A 100 7.42 6.04 11.66
N VAL A 101 6.96 6.83 10.70
CA VAL A 101 7.74 7.89 10.07
C VAL A 101 6.99 9.20 10.28
N LYS A 102 7.68 10.20 10.83
CA LYS A 102 7.19 11.57 10.91
C LYS A 102 7.94 12.45 9.91
N GLN A 103 7.21 13.04 8.98
CA GLN A 103 7.71 14.05 8.05
C GLN A 103 6.93 15.34 8.34
N ASP A 104 7.61 16.34 8.90
CA ASP A 104 6.98 17.58 9.38
C ASP A 104 5.79 17.30 10.33
N THR A 105 4.55 17.55 9.87
CA THR A 105 3.31 17.28 10.62
C THR A 105 2.64 15.96 10.23
N GLU A 106 3.13 15.29 9.20
CA GLU A 106 2.52 14.10 8.63
C GLU A 106 3.12 12.82 9.22
N TRP A 107 2.24 11.86 9.47
CA TRP A 107 2.58 10.57 10.01
C TRP A 107 2.31 9.47 8.99
N GLN A 108 3.24 8.53 8.89
CA GLN A 108 3.08 7.30 8.14
C GLN A 108 3.36 6.12 9.04
N LEU A 109 2.55 5.08 8.89
CA LEU A 109 2.75 3.78 9.50
C LEU A 109 3.41 2.89 8.46
N VAL A 110 4.47 2.19 8.84
CA VAL A 110 5.24 1.34 7.93
C VAL A 110 5.27 -0.08 8.47
N TYR A 111 4.82 -1.02 7.67
CA TYR A 111 4.86 -2.45 7.92
C TYR A 111 6.10 -3.02 7.25
N PHE A 112 6.98 -3.63 8.02
CA PHE A 112 8.12 -4.37 7.53
C PHE A 112 7.71 -5.84 7.37
N VAL A 113 7.61 -6.28 6.12
CA VAL A 113 6.96 -7.55 5.74
C VAL A 113 7.97 -8.46 5.06
N GLU A 114 7.96 -9.75 5.42
CA GLU A 114 8.70 -10.80 4.70
C GLU A 114 7.87 -11.32 3.52
N LEU A 115 8.47 -11.32 2.35
CA LEU A 115 7.88 -11.70 1.07
C LEU A 115 8.69 -12.83 0.44
N LEU A 116 8.14 -13.48 -0.58
CA LEU A 116 8.79 -14.58 -1.30
C LEU A 116 8.97 -14.24 -2.77
N LEU A 117 10.12 -14.61 -3.33
CA LEU A 117 10.32 -14.72 -4.77
C LEU A 117 9.64 -15.99 -5.32
N GLU A 118 9.49 -16.11 -6.65
CA GLU A 118 9.00 -17.34 -7.30
C GLU A 118 9.71 -18.61 -6.81
N ASP A 119 11.03 -18.51 -6.58
CA ASP A 119 11.85 -19.63 -6.10
C ASP A 119 11.76 -19.89 -4.59
N GLN A 120 10.81 -19.23 -3.91
CA GLN A 120 10.57 -19.28 -2.47
C GLN A 120 11.67 -18.64 -1.62
N THR A 121 12.59 -17.88 -2.22
CA THR A 121 13.59 -17.13 -1.46
C THR A 121 12.92 -15.96 -0.73
N PRO A 122 13.10 -15.83 0.60
CA PRO A 122 12.51 -14.72 1.33
C PRO A 122 13.29 -13.42 1.10
N PHE A 123 12.55 -12.32 0.99
CA PHE A 123 13.06 -10.96 0.96
C PHE A 123 12.16 -10.04 1.81
N PHE A 124 12.57 -8.79 2.00
CA PHE A 124 11.81 -7.85 2.81
C PHE A 124 11.33 -6.65 2.01
N ALA A 125 10.11 -6.20 2.30
CA ALA A 125 9.55 -4.97 1.77
C ALA A 125 8.94 -4.10 2.86
N PHE A 126 8.72 -2.83 2.49
CA PHE A 126 8.08 -1.84 3.32
C PHE A 126 6.75 -1.43 2.69
N TYR A 127 5.66 -1.73 3.39
CA TYR A 127 4.35 -1.21 3.07
C TYR A 127 4.08 0.02 3.92
N ASN A 128 3.68 1.14 3.32
CA ASN A 128 3.36 2.36 4.04
C ASN A 128 1.87 2.67 3.94
N GLY A 129 1.31 3.17 5.03
CA GLY A 129 -0.02 3.77 5.09
C GLY A 129 0.06 5.13 5.75
N ALA A 130 -0.48 6.17 5.09
CA ALA A 130 -0.53 7.49 5.70
C ALA A 130 -1.54 7.52 6.86
N ALA A 131 -1.45 8.56 7.69
CA ALA A 131 -2.38 8.79 8.79
C ALA A 131 -3.84 8.71 8.31
N PRO A 132 -4.74 8.13 9.12
CA PRO A 132 -6.16 8.05 8.76
C PRO A 132 -6.76 9.45 8.64
N LEU A 133 -7.72 9.61 7.73
CA LEU A 133 -8.49 10.85 7.61
C LEU A 133 -9.60 10.86 8.65
N SER A 134 -9.79 12.00 9.32
CA SER A 134 -11.00 12.22 10.10
C SER A 134 -12.21 12.40 9.18
N ASP A 135 -13.39 12.09 9.71
CA ASP A 135 -14.65 12.30 8.97
C ASP A 135 -14.84 13.76 8.55
N GLU A 136 -14.33 14.72 9.32
CA GLU A 136 -14.34 16.14 8.99
C GLU A 136 -13.41 16.44 7.80
N ALA A 137 -12.17 15.96 7.85
CA ALA A 137 -11.20 16.15 6.76
C ALA A 137 -11.70 15.53 5.44
N ALA A 138 -12.42 14.41 5.51
CA ALA A 138 -13.04 13.77 4.36
C ALA A 138 -14.21 14.59 3.79
N LYS A 139 -14.98 15.31 4.62
CA LYS A 139 -16.13 16.14 4.22
C LYS A 139 -15.73 17.49 3.63
N GLU A 140 -14.60 18.07 4.07
CA GLU A 140 -14.16 19.41 3.64
C GLU A 140 -13.64 19.46 2.19
N ARG A 141 -13.44 18.31 1.53
CA ARG A 141 -12.88 18.28 0.17
C ARG A 141 -13.99 18.33 -0.89
N PRO A 142 -14.15 19.46 -1.63
CA PRO A 142 -15.29 19.72 -2.51
C PRO A 142 -15.39 18.78 -3.73
N ASN A 143 -14.32 18.06 -4.07
CA ASN A 143 -14.30 17.08 -5.16
C ASN A 143 -14.80 15.69 -4.76
N ILE A 144 -15.00 15.47 -3.45
CA ILE A 144 -15.27 14.17 -2.85
C ILE A 144 -16.65 14.27 -2.20
N THR A 145 -17.67 14.12 -3.03
CA THR A 145 -19.08 14.05 -2.61
C THR A 145 -19.30 12.95 -1.55
N ALA A 146 -20.39 13.04 -0.78
CA ALA A 146 -20.85 11.97 0.14
C ALA A 146 -20.89 10.55 -0.48
N GLN A 147 -20.98 10.44 -1.82
CA GLN A 147 -20.89 9.17 -2.56
C GLN A 147 -19.56 8.43 -2.38
N TYR A 148 -18.46 9.10 -2.07
CA TYR A 148 -17.14 8.47 -1.85
C TYR A 148 -16.97 7.86 -0.46
N GLN A 149 -17.81 8.26 0.50
CA GLN A 149 -17.63 7.93 1.90
C GLN A 149 -17.80 6.44 2.20
N GLN A 150 -18.49 5.68 1.33
CA GLN A 150 -18.83 4.29 1.65
C GLN A 150 -17.65 3.32 1.52
N HIS A 151 -16.79 3.47 0.49
CA HIS A 151 -15.76 2.47 0.16
C HIS A 151 -14.35 2.99 0.40
N LEU A 152 -13.91 3.91 -0.46
CA LEU A 152 -12.62 4.58 -0.30
C LEU A 152 -12.58 5.37 1.01
N GLY A 153 -13.68 6.03 1.39
CA GLY A 153 -13.79 6.69 2.71
C GLY A 153 -13.55 5.73 3.87
N LEU A 154 -14.17 4.54 3.84
CA LEU A 154 -13.98 3.51 4.87
C LEU A 154 -12.53 2.99 4.89
N PHE A 155 -11.90 2.83 3.71
CA PHE A 155 -10.48 2.50 3.63
C PHE A 155 -9.59 3.60 4.23
N TYR A 156 -9.89 4.86 3.94
CA TYR A 156 -9.12 6.02 4.43
C TYR A 156 -9.30 6.31 5.93
N GLN A 157 -10.28 5.69 6.59
CA GLN A 157 -10.35 5.65 8.06
C GLN A 157 -9.26 4.76 8.68
N VAL A 158 -8.64 3.87 7.88
CA VAL A 158 -7.49 3.07 8.28
C VAL A 158 -6.19 3.77 7.86
N HIS A 159 -6.05 4.01 6.55
CA HIS A 159 -4.88 4.66 5.96
C HIS A 159 -5.25 5.56 4.79
N ASN A 160 -4.82 6.82 4.78
CA ASN A 160 -4.99 7.74 3.65
C ASN A 160 -4.05 7.40 2.48
N GLY A 161 -4.36 6.32 1.77
CA GLY A 161 -3.45 5.70 0.83
C GLY A 161 -2.57 4.67 1.52
N PHE A 162 -2.28 3.59 0.80
CA PHE A 162 -1.59 2.43 1.34
C PHE A 162 -0.99 1.59 0.22
N GLY A 163 0.24 1.11 0.40
CA GLY A 163 0.86 0.21 -0.57
C GLY A 163 2.32 -0.03 -0.26
N GLU A 164 3.02 -0.69 -1.18
CA GLU A 164 4.47 -0.83 -1.10
C GLU A 164 5.14 0.49 -1.53
N LEU A 165 6.14 0.95 -0.76
CA LEU A 165 6.80 2.24 -0.95
C LEU A 165 7.34 2.52 -2.36
N ASN A 166 7.57 1.48 -3.18
CA ASN A 166 8.12 1.60 -4.52
C ASN A 166 7.25 0.97 -5.60
N ARG A 167 6.01 0.57 -5.29
CA ARG A 167 5.17 -0.17 -6.24
C ARG A 167 3.69 0.21 -6.22
N GLU A 168 2.85 -0.78 -5.96
CA GLU A 168 1.41 -0.75 -6.03
C GLU A 168 0.86 -0.09 -4.78
N SER A 169 0.03 0.94 -4.99
CA SER A 169 -0.58 1.64 -3.87
C SER A 169 -1.98 2.15 -4.19
N VAL A 170 -2.84 2.05 -3.19
CA VAL A 170 -4.02 2.88 -3.10
C VAL A 170 -3.54 4.31 -2.94
N LEU A 171 -3.96 5.17 -3.86
CA LEU A 171 -3.60 6.58 -3.85
C LEU A 171 -4.19 7.28 -2.62
N PRO A 172 -3.45 8.22 -2.00
CA PRO A 172 -4.02 9.17 -1.06
C PRO A 172 -5.17 9.96 -1.66
N LEU A 173 -6.05 10.47 -0.80
CA LEU A 173 -7.27 11.17 -1.20
C LEU A 173 -7.01 12.40 -2.10
N ASP A 174 -5.90 13.11 -1.92
CA ASP A 174 -5.50 14.28 -2.74
C ASP A 174 -4.88 13.91 -4.08
N GLU A 175 -4.46 12.66 -4.24
CA GLU A 175 -3.87 12.16 -5.48
C GLU A 175 -4.90 11.49 -6.40
N LEU A 176 -6.15 11.35 -5.93
CA LEU A 176 -7.25 10.85 -6.74
C LEU A 176 -7.49 11.76 -7.95
N THR A 177 -7.49 11.16 -9.13
CA THR A 177 -7.56 11.88 -10.40
C THR A 177 -8.70 11.37 -11.27
N LYS A 178 -9.36 12.29 -11.97
CA LYS A 178 -10.41 11.94 -12.93
C LYS A 178 -9.80 11.68 -14.29
N ILE A 179 -10.19 10.58 -14.91
CA ILE A 179 -9.83 10.25 -16.30
C ILE A 179 -11.11 10.13 -17.13
N LYS A 180 -11.01 10.49 -18.42
CA LYS A 180 -12.12 10.40 -19.37
C LYS A 180 -11.77 9.42 -20.47
N CYS A 181 -12.59 8.39 -20.65
CA CYS A 181 -12.44 7.40 -21.70
C CYS A 181 -13.76 7.24 -22.43
N GLU A 182 -13.75 7.40 -23.76
CA GLU A 182 -14.95 7.24 -24.62
C GLU A 182 -16.18 8.04 -24.14
N GLY A 183 -15.95 9.21 -23.55
CA GLY A 183 -17.04 10.06 -23.02
C GLY A 183 -17.44 9.77 -21.57
N VAL A 184 -17.03 8.63 -21.01
CA VAL A 184 -17.33 8.22 -19.63
C VAL A 184 -16.23 8.71 -18.68
N LEU A 185 -16.62 9.17 -17.50
CA LEU A 185 -15.72 9.64 -16.44
C LEU A 185 -15.44 8.54 -15.43
N TYR A 186 -14.16 8.36 -15.10
CA TYR A 186 -13.69 7.43 -14.10
C TYR A 186 -12.83 8.16 -13.08
N LEU A 187 -12.85 7.67 -11.84
CA LEU A 187 -11.92 8.07 -10.81
C LEU A 187 -10.81 7.03 -10.68
N ARG A 188 -9.56 7.44 -10.89
CA ARG A 188 -8.37 6.65 -10.60
C ARG A 188 -8.09 6.69 -9.10
N PHE A 189 -7.90 5.51 -8.49
CA PHE A 189 -7.69 5.37 -7.05
C PHE A 189 -6.49 4.49 -6.68
N PHE A 190 -5.88 3.82 -7.65
CA PHE A 190 -4.75 2.94 -7.43
C PHE A 190 -3.67 3.24 -8.47
N ASP A 191 -2.41 3.25 -8.03
CA ASP A 191 -1.25 3.43 -8.88
C ASP A 191 -0.45 2.15 -9.06
N PHE A 192 0.13 2.01 -10.25
CA PHE A 192 1.07 0.96 -10.62
C PHE A 192 2.35 1.59 -11.15
N VAL A 193 3.47 0.87 -11.02
CA VAL A 193 4.70 1.19 -11.76
C VAL A 193 4.50 0.94 -13.28
N SER A 194 3.47 0.16 -13.64
CA SER A 194 2.95 -0.05 -14.99
C SER A 194 2.01 1.09 -15.43
N PRO A 195 1.89 1.41 -16.74
CA PRO A 195 0.94 2.41 -17.25
C PRO A 195 -0.55 2.10 -16.99
N ALA A 196 -0.89 0.89 -16.53
CA ALA A 196 -2.24 0.50 -16.16
C ALA A 196 -2.74 1.32 -14.95
N ARG A 197 -4.00 1.77 -15.01
CA ARG A 197 -4.62 2.63 -13.98
C ARG A 197 -5.92 2.02 -13.52
N GLN A 198 -6.02 1.67 -12.24
CA GLN A 198 -7.27 1.12 -11.71
C GLN A 198 -8.19 2.24 -11.27
N CYS A 199 -9.44 2.14 -11.71
CA CYS A 199 -10.40 3.21 -11.61
C CYS A 199 -11.81 2.70 -11.37
N ILE A 200 -12.69 3.59 -10.93
CA ILE A 200 -14.12 3.31 -10.72
C ILE A 200 -14.91 4.31 -11.58
N LYS A 201 -15.96 3.86 -12.27
CA LYS A 201 -16.85 4.81 -12.96
C LYS A 201 -17.46 5.78 -11.96
N MET A 202 -17.50 7.06 -12.31
CA MET A 202 -18.04 8.09 -11.42
C MET A 202 -19.49 7.82 -11.00
N GLU A 203 -20.31 7.26 -11.90
CA GLU A 203 -21.71 6.91 -11.62
C GLU A 203 -21.87 5.68 -10.72
N ASP A 204 -20.87 4.79 -10.68
CA ASP A 204 -20.90 3.56 -9.88
C ASP A 204 -20.48 3.81 -8.42
N LEU A 205 -19.86 4.94 -8.11
CA LEU A 205 -19.30 5.23 -6.77
C LEU A 205 -20.33 5.15 -5.63
N ALA A 206 -21.59 5.46 -5.92
CA ALA A 206 -22.68 5.39 -4.95
C ALA A 206 -23.22 3.96 -4.72
N GLN A 207 -22.77 2.98 -5.52
CA GLN A 207 -23.17 1.59 -5.36
C GLN A 207 -22.50 0.98 -4.14
N LYS A 208 -23.18 0.03 -3.50
CA LYS A 208 -22.69 -0.71 -2.33
C LYS A 208 -21.43 -1.56 -2.61
N ASN A 209 -21.12 -1.84 -3.87
CA ASN A 209 -19.89 -2.51 -4.24
C ASN A 209 -19.55 -2.16 -5.69
N PRO A 210 -18.91 -1.01 -5.94
CA PRO A 210 -18.66 -0.55 -7.29
C PRO A 210 -17.74 -1.52 -8.03
N ILE A 211 -17.85 -1.54 -9.35
CA ILE A 211 -16.94 -2.30 -10.20
C ILE A 211 -15.65 -1.50 -10.38
N SER A 212 -14.52 -2.16 -10.14
CA SER A 212 -13.21 -1.65 -10.51
C SER A 212 -12.95 -1.90 -11.98
N TYR A 213 -12.23 -1.00 -12.63
CA TYR A 213 -11.87 -1.06 -14.04
C TYR A 213 -10.38 -0.84 -14.20
N ASP A 214 -9.77 -1.62 -15.07
CA ASP A 214 -8.40 -1.43 -15.51
C ASP A 214 -8.38 -0.58 -16.77
N TYR A 215 -7.70 0.55 -16.72
CA TYR A 215 -7.38 1.37 -17.88
C TYR A 215 -5.92 1.20 -18.27
N ASP A 216 -5.68 0.44 -19.34
CA ASP A 216 -4.34 0.25 -19.92
C ASP A 216 -4.33 0.59 -21.42
N ARG A 217 -3.41 1.48 -21.82
CA ARG A 217 -3.19 1.93 -23.22
C ARG A 217 -4.47 2.35 -23.97
N GLY A 218 -5.42 2.96 -23.27
CA GLY A 218 -6.69 3.41 -23.87
C GLY A 218 -7.78 2.35 -23.90
N ASN A 219 -7.54 1.13 -23.41
CA ASN A 219 -8.56 0.09 -23.28
C ASN A 219 -9.07 0.02 -21.84
N ILE A 220 -10.38 -0.05 -21.68
CA ILE A 220 -11.02 -0.30 -20.39
C ILE A 220 -11.45 -1.75 -20.31
N ARG A 221 -11.02 -2.44 -19.26
CA ARG A 221 -11.48 -3.78 -18.92
C ARG A 221 -12.18 -3.72 -17.56
N SER A 222 -13.42 -4.21 -17.51
CA SER A 222 -14.11 -4.37 -16.24
C SER A 222 -13.44 -5.46 -15.43
N TYR A 223 -13.28 -5.19 -14.15
CA TYR A 223 -12.79 -6.14 -13.16
C TYR A 223 -13.93 -6.55 -12.23
N TYR A 224 -13.59 -7.18 -11.10
CA TYR A 224 -14.55 -7.58 -10.08
C TYR A 224 -14.82 -6.45 -9.06
N PRO A 225 -15.75 -6.64 -8.11
CA PRO A 225 -16.16 -5.58 -7.19
C PRO A 225 -15.01 -5.03 -6.33
N PHE A 226 -15.11 -3.76 -5.95
CA PHE A 226 -14.02 -2.96 -5.36
C PHE A 226 -13.29 -3.64 -4.19
N TRP A 227 -14.01 -4.18 -3.21
CA TRP A 227 -13.37 -4.79 -2.04
C TRP A 227 -12.64 -6.07 -2.38
N ASN A 228 -13.23 -6.91 -3.23
CA ASN A 228 -12.56 -8.08 -3.75
C ASN A 228 -11.28 -7.65 -4.50
N PHE A 229 -11.39 -6.62 -5.37
CA PHE A 229 -10.25 -6.09 -6.13
C PHE A 229 -9.12 -5.69 -5.19
N LEU A 230 -9.46 -4.95 -4.15
CA LEU A 230 -8.47 -4.45 -3.22
C LEU A 230 -7.85 -5.56 -2.38
N ASP A 231 -8.65 -6.51 -1.90
CA ASP A 231 -8.18 -7.66 -1.12
C ASP A 231 -7.19 -8.52 -1.91
N GLU A 232 -7.56 -8.90 -3.14
CA GLU A 232 -6.69 -9.69 -4.00
C GLU A 232 -5.43 -8.93 -4.38
N ARG A 233 -5.52 -7.65 -4.74
CA ARG A 233 -4.34 -6.85 -5.15
C ARG A 233 -3.37 -6.60 -4.02
N LEU A 234 -3.85 -6.23 -2.84
CA LEU A 234 -2.98 -6.04 -1.69
C LEU A 234 -2.39 -7.38 -1.20
N ALA A 235 -3.06 -8.51 -1.47
CA ALA A 235 -2.55 -9.85 -1.20
C ALA A 235 -1.49 -10.33 -2.20
N LEU A 236 -1.31 -9.67 -3.36
CA LEU A 236 -0.22 -9.94 -4.30
C LEU A 236 1.09 -9.33 -3.78
N MET A 237 1.61 -9.91 -2.70
CA MET A 237 2.85 -9.44 -2.10
C MET A 237 4.10 -10.16 -2.64
N ASP A 238 3.96 -11.40 -3.10
CA ASP A 238 5.08 -12.19 -3.62
C ASP A 238 5.47 -11.75 -5.04
N GLU A 239 6.75 -11.90 -5.40
CA GLU A 239 7.20 -11.66 -6.77
C GLU A 239 6.92 -12.88 -7.64
N GLU A 240 6.24 -12.64 -8.77
CA GLU A 240 6.31 -13.47 -9.98
C GLU A 240 7.57 -13.06 -10.80
#